data_AF-A0AAV7B3W9-F1
#
_entry.id   AF-A0AAV7B3W9-F1
#
_cell.length_a   1.000
_cell.length_b   1.000
_cell.length_c   1.000
_cell.angle_alpha   90.00
_cell.angle_beta   90.00
_cell.angle_gamma   90.00
#
_symmetry.space_group_name_H-M   'P 1'
#
loop_
_entity.id
_entity.type
_entity.pdbx_description
1 polymer ?
#
loop_
_entity_poly.entity_id
_entity_poly.type
_entity_poly.pdbx_seq_one_letter_code
_entity_poly.pdbx_strand_id
1 'polypeptide(L)'
;MARRLGLSISKTAELVGCSRFAVVSTYQKWSKEGQPVNRRKGHGRPRLIDARGEQILADLVQSHSGATVAQIAEKVNASYDKKVSEHTVHRTLLRGGGGGGGGGVAA
;
A
#
# COMPACT_ATOMS: atom_id res chain seq x y z
N MET A 1 -14.77 -18.25 19.15
CA MET A 1 -13.44 -18.72 19.58
C MET A 1 -13.21 -18.31 21.05
N ALA A 2 -12.78 -19.25 21.88
CA ALA A 2 -12.50 -19.17 23.33
C ALA A 2 -13.59 -18.58 24.26
N ARG A 3 -13.91 -17.28 24.24
CA ARG A 3 -14.92 -16.69 25.16
C ARG A 3 -16.37 -17.05 24.80
N ARG A 4 -16.69 -17.18 23.51
CA ARG A 4 -18.00 -17.73 23.06
C ARG A 4 -18.17 -19.22 23.45
N LEU A 5 -17.08 -19.88 23.86
CA LEU A 5 -17.02 -21.27 24.31
C LEU A 5 -16.71 -21.40 25.82
N GLY A 6 -16.64 -20.29 26.57
CA GLY A 6 -16.34 -20.29 28.01
C GLY A 6 -14.91 -20.69 28.43
N LEU A 7 -13.95 -20.71 27.49
CA LEU A 7 -12.56 -21.13 27.78
C LEU A 7 -11.74 -20.00 28.43
N SER A 8 -10.92 -20.37 29.41
CA SER A 8 -9.98 -19.44 30.06
C SER A 8 -8.85 -19.02 29.11
N ILE A 9 -8.22 -17.87 29.39
CA ILE A 9 -7.12 -17.33 28.58
C ILE A 9 -5.92 -18.29 28.60
N SER A 10 -5.61 -18.90 29.74
CA SER A 10 -4.52 -19.88 29.87
C SER A 10 -4.76 -21.12 29.01
N LYS A 11 -5.96 -21.69 29.07
CA LYS A 11 -6.33 -22.86 28.25
C LYS A 11 -6.30 -22.57 26.75
N THR A 12 -6.63 -21.33 26.36
CA THR A 12 -6.53 -20.88 24.97
C THR A 12 -5.08 -20.67 24.53
N ALA A 13 -4.24 -20.14 25.42
CA ALA A 13 -2.81 -19.96 25.17
C ALA A 13 -2.09 -21.29 24.95
N GLU A 14 -2.40 -22.30 25.77
CA GLU A 14 -1.91 -23.67 25.62
C GLU A 14 -2.40 -24.32 24.32
N LEU A 15 -3.69 -24.20 24.00
CA LEU A 15 -4.26 -24.75 22.76
C LEU A 15 -3.60 -24.18 21.50
N VAL A 16 -3.31 -22.87 21.50
CA VAL A 16 -2.71 -22.16 20.36
C VAL A 16 -1.18 -22.21 20.39
N GLY A 17 -0.57 -22.71 21.48
CA GLY A 17 0.89 -22.73 21.65
C GLY A 17 1.51 -21.33 21.70
N CYS A 18 0.77 -20.33 22.16
CA CYS A 18 1.16 -18.92 22.17
C CYS A 18 1.12 -18.35 23.58
N SER A 19 1.79 -17.22 23.83
CA SER A 19 1.73 -16.57 25.14
C SER A 19 0.32 -16.08 25.47
N ARG A 20 -0.03 -16.05 26.76
CA ARG A 20 -1.29 -15.44 27.24
C ARG A 20 -1.46 -14.01 26.75
N PHE A 21 -0.36 -13.25 26.67
CA PHE A 21 -0.35 -11.89 26.14
C PHE A 21 -0.72 -11.83 24.65
N ALA A 22 -0.18 -12.73 23.83
CA ALA A 22 -0.53 -12.80 22.41
C ALA A 22 -2.03 -13.05 22.22
N VAL A 23 -2.60 -13.98 22.98
CA VAL A 23 -4.05 -14.27 22.98
C VAL A 23 -4.87 -13.03 23.36
N VAL A 24 -4.49 -12.32 24.43
CA VAL A 24 -5.17 -11.08 24.86
C VAL A 24 -5.06 -9.97 23.82
N SER A 25 -3.88 -9.75 23.26
CA SER A 25 -3.64 -8.70 22.25
C SER A 25 -4.43 -8.95 20.96
N THR A 26 -4.52 -10.21 20.53
CA THR A 26 -5.31 -10.62 19.36
C THR A 26 -6.80 -10.45 19.63
N TYR A 27 -7.28 -10.79 20.84
CA TYR A 27 -8.66 -10.56 21.23
C TYR A 27 -9.02 -9.06 21.24
N GLN A 28 -8.17 -8.23 21.82
CA GLN A 28 -8.38 -6.77 21.85
C GLN A 28 -8.41 -6.17 20.45
N LYS A 29 -7.50 -6.59 19.56
CA LYS A 29 -7.51 -6.19 18.15
C LYS A 29 -8.79 -6.63 17.46
N TRP A 30 -9.21 -7.89 17.67
CA TRP A 30 -10.45 -8.41 17.10
C TRP A 30 -11.70 -7.63 17.55
N SER A 31 -11.76 -7.30 18.84
CA SER A 31 -12.89 -6.55 19.41
C SER A 31 -12.97 -5.11 18.90
N LYS A 32 -11.84 -4.51 18.49
CA LYS A 32 -11.77 -3.13 18.01
C LYS A 32 -11.92 -3.01 16.49
N GLU A 33 -11.26 -3.91 15.75
CA GLU A 33 -11.14 -3.82 14.28
C GLU A 33 -11.96 -4.89 13.53
N GLY A 34 -12.66 -5.78 14.24
CA GLY A 34 -13.34 -6.94 13.64
C GLY A 34 -12.37 -8.10 13.38
N GLN A 35 -12.78 -9.10 12.59
CA GLN A 35 -11.94 -10.26 12.23
C GLN A 35 -10.54 -9.79 11.84
N PRO A 36 -9.43 -10.39 12.34
CA PRO A 36 -8.09 -10.10 11.85
C PRO A 36 -8.01 -10.59 10.41
N VAL A 37 -8.53 -9.79 9.50
CA VAL A 37 -8.22 -9.87 8.10
C VAL A 37 -6.74 -9.53 8.01
N ASN A 38 -5.99 -10.23 7.15
CA ASN A 38 -4.62 -9.88 6.76
C ASN A 38 -4.65 -8.57 5.94
N ARG A 39 -5.22 -7.52 6.52
CA ARG A 39 -5.27 -6.18 5.98
C ARG A 39 -3.92 -5.61 6.33
N ARG A 40 -2.95 -5.86 5.45
CA ARG A 40 -1.74 -5.06 5.32
C ARG A 40 -2.21 -3.63 5.08
N LYS A 41 -2.57 -2.89 6.15
CA LYS A 41 -2.72 -1.44 6.09
C LYS A 41 -1.43 -0.96 5.45
N GLY A 42 -1.50 -0.08 4.45
CA GLY A 42 -0.39 0.25 3.55
C GLY A 42 0.89 0.65 4.28
N HIS A 43 1.64 -0.33 4.76
CA HIS A 43 2.93 -0.19 5.41
C HIS A 43 3.93 -0.13 4.28
N GLY A 44 4.12 1.07 3.75
CA GLY A 44 5.02 1.36 2.66
C GLY A 44 5.41 2.83 2.70
N ARG A 45 6.60 3.14 2.19
CA ARG A 45 7.05 4.52 2.05
C ARG A 45 6.08 5.29 1.14
N PRO A 46 5.61 6.48 1.54
CA PRO A 46 4.79 7.34 0.68
C PRO A 46 5.45 7.57 -0.67
N ARG A 47 4.65 7.58 -1.74
CA ARG A 47 5.14 7.82 -3.10
C ARG A 47 5.53 9.29 -3.25
N LEU A 48 6.65 9.55 -3.93
CA LEU A 48 7.06 10.91 -4.29
C LEU A 48 6.10 11.51 -5.33
N ILE A 49 5.71 10.68 -6.31
CA ILE A 49 4.71 11.00 -7.33
C ILE A 49 3.32 10.68 -6.76
N ASP A 50 2.45 11.68 -6.73
CA ASP A 50 1.03 11.51 -6.38
C ASP A 50 0.19 11.10 -7.61
N ALA A 51 -1.12 10.90 -7.42
CA ALA A 51 -2.01 10.53 -8.52
C ALA A 51 -1.98 11.52 -9.71
N ARG A 52 -1.76 12.81 -9.43
CA ARG A 52 -1.65 13.84 -10.48
C ARG A 52 -0.37 13.67 -11.28
N GLY A 53 0.76 13.46 -10.61
CA GLY A 53 2.03 13.20 -11.27
C GLY A 53 2.02 11.88 -12.06
N GLU A 54 1.29 10.86 -11.60
CA GLU A 54 1.09 9.61 -12.36
C GLU A 54 0.27 9.86 -13.64
N GLN A 55 -0.77 10.70 -13.59
CA GLN A 55 -1.56 11.08 -14.77
C GLN A 55 -0.73 11.86 -15.81
N ILE A 56 -0.02 12.91 -15.37
CA ILE A 56 0.85 13.72 -16.25
C ILE A 56 1.89 12.84 -16.93
N LEU A 57 2.48 11.91 -16.19
CA LEU A 57 3.47 10.98 -16.72
C LEU A 57 2.84 10.04 -17.78
N ALA A 58 1.63 9.51 -17.54
CA ALA A 58 0.93 8.66 -18.50
C ALA A 58 0.62 9.41 -19.80
N ASP A 59 0.11 10.64 -19.70
CA ASP A 59 -0.22 11.48 -20.85
C ASP A 59 1.04 11.83 -21.67
N LEU A 60 2.17 12.11 -21.00
CA LEU A 60 3.46 12.37 -21.64
C LEU A 60 4.01 11.15 -22.38
N VAL A 61 3.88 9.95 -21.81
CA VAL A 61 4.33 8.69 -22.42
C VAL A 61 3.47 8.35 -23.65
N GLN A 62 2.16 8.57 -23.57
CA GLN A 62 1.25 8.34 -24.69
C GLN A 62 1.51 9.31 -25.84
N SER A 63 1.73 10.59 -25.55
CA SER A 63 2.02 11.61 -26.56
C SER A 63 3.43 11.52 -27.15
N HIS A 64 4.39 10.91 -26.43
CA HIS A 64 5.79 10.81 -26.83
C HIS A 64 6.29 9.36 -26.76
N SER A 65 5.66 8.45 -27.52
CA SER A 65 5.93 7.00 -27.53
C SER A 65 7.38 6.59 -27.91
N GLY A 66 8.26 7.54 -28.24
CA GLY A 66 9.68 7.33 -28.53
C GLY A 66 10.66 8.18 -27.71
N ALA A 67 10.21 8.91 -26.69
CA ALA A 67 11.09 9.75 -25.86
C ALA A 67 11.87 8.91 -24.83
N THR A 68 13.10 9.33 -24.53
CA THR A 68 13.92 8.70 -23.49
C THR A 68 13.42 9.07 -22.09
N VAL A 69 13.70 8.22 -21.10
CA VAL A 69 13.27 8.45 -19.69
C VAL A 69 13.78 9.79 -19.15
N ALA A 70 14.98 10.22 -19.57
CA ALA A 70 15.55 11.52 -19.24
C ALA A 70 14.68 12.68 -19.76
N GLN A 71 14.28 12.63 -21.04
CA GLN A 71 13.41 13.64 -21.65
C GLN A 71 12.03 13.69 -20.98
N ILE A 72 11.48 12.52 -20.61
CA ILE A 72 10.21 12.44 -19.90
C ILE A 72 10.35 13.05 -18.49
N ALA A 73 11.46 12.79 -17.79
CA ALA A 73 11.72 13.37 -16.46
C ALA A 73 11.83 14.90 -16.50
N GLU A 74 12.51 15.47 -17.50
CA GLU A 74 12.58 16.92 -17.69
C GLU A 74 11.20 17.53 -17.93
N LYS A 75 10.38 16.92 -18.80
CA LYS A 75 9.01 17.39 -19.07
C LYS A 75 8.10 17.30 -17.84
N VAL A 76 8.18 16.19 -17.10
CA VAL A 76 7.45 16.06 -15.82
C VAL A 76 7.89 17.14 -14.85
N ASN A 77 9.19 17.41 -14.72
CA ASN A 77 9.72 18.46 -13.85
C ASN A 77 9.35 19.90 -14.27
N ALA A 78 8.94 20.10 -15.53
CA ALA A 78 8.42 21.38 -16.02
C ALA A 78 6.92 21.52 -15.78
N SER A 79 6.16 20.42 -15.77
CA SER A 79 4.70 20.41 -15.58
C SER A 79 4.27 20.12 -14.13
N TYR A 80 5.18 19.62 -13.30
CA TYR A 80 4.91 19.19 -11.92
C TYR A 80 5.80 19.93 -10.93
N ASP A 81 5.21 20.31 -9.80
CA ASP A 81 5.87 21.14 -8.77
C ASP A 81 7.02 20.42 -8.04
N LYS A 82 6.93 19.09 -7.91
CA LYS A 82 7.98 18.32 -7.22
C LYS A 82 9.06 17.89 -8.20
N LYS A 83 10.32 18.03 -7.79
CA LYS A 83 11.46 17.46 -8.53
C LYS A 83 11.44 15.94 -8.48
N VAL A 84 11.35 15.33 -9.65
CA VAL A 84 11.36 13.89 -9.88
C VAL A 84 12.67 13.52 -10.57
N SER A 85 13.35 12.50 -10.04
CA SER A 85 14.54 11.93 -10.69
C SER A 85 14.17 10.94 -11.79
N GLU A 86 15.06 10.74 -12.76
CA GLU A 86 14.89 9.73 -13.82
C GLU A 86 14.60 8.35 -13.24
N HIS A 87 15.27 7.97 -12.14
CA HIS A 87 15.04 6.70 -11.45
C HIS A 87 13.60 6.58 -10.94
N THR A 88 13.02 7.67 -10.44
CA THR A 88 11.64 7.71 -9.95
C THR A 88 10.64 7.60 -11.09
N VAL A 89 10.91 8.27 -12.22
CA VAL A 89 10.12 8.15 -13.46
C VAL A 89 10.15 6.71 -13.97
N HIS A 90 11.34 6.14 -14.13
CA HIS A 90 11.53 4.76 -14.58
C HIS A 90 10.78 3.75 -13.69
N ARG A 91 10.92 3.86 -12.36
CA ARG A 91 10.20 3.02 -11.39
C ARG A 91 8.68 3.14 -11.50
N THR A 92 8.17 4.32 -11.87
CA THR A 92 6.73 4.56 -12.00
C THR A 92 6.21 4.02 -13.32
N LEU A 93 6.97 4.17 -14.42
CA LEU A 93 6.66 3.58 -15.73
C LEU A 93 6.62 2.05 -15.67
N LEU A 94 7.62 1.42 -15.04
CA LEU A 94 7.65 -0.04 -14.85
C LEU A 94 6.44 -0.55 -14.05
N ARG A 95 5.92 0.25 -13.12
CA ARG A 95 4.80 -0.15 -12.26
C ARG A 95 3.44 0.12 -12.91
N GLY A 96 3.34 1.14 -13.77
CA GLY A 96 2.15 1.43 -14.57
C GLY A 96 1.86 0.39 -15.65
N GLY A 97 2.89 -0.32 -16.14
CA GLY A 97 2.78 -1.38 -17.14
C GLY A 97 2.29 -2.74 -16.61
N GLY A 98 2.10 -2.92 -15.30
CA GLY A 98 1.64 -4.18 -14.75
C GLY A 98 1.46 -4.14 -13.24
N GLY A 99 0.21 -4.25 -12.78
CA GLY A 99 -0.13 -4.47 -11.38
C GLY A 99 -1.14 -3.47 -10.83
N GLY A 100 -2.42 -3.75 -11.09
CA GLY A 100 -3.53 -3.09 -10.42
C GLY A 100 -3.49 -3.25 -8.89
N GLY A 101 -4.15 -2.31 -8.22
CA GLY A 101 -4.46 -2.36 -6.79
C GLY A 101 -3.95 -1.13 -6.05
N GLY A 102 -4.75 -0.13 -5.72
CA GLY A 102 -6.18 0.04 -5.93
C GLY A 102 -6.52 1.52 -5.81
N GLY A 103 -7.33 1.99 -6.75
CA GLY A 103 -8.12 3.19 -6.60
C GLY A 103 -9.56 2.81 -6.22
N GLY A 104 -10.22 3.70 -5.48
CA GLY A 104 -11.65 3.67 -5.19
C GLY A 104 -12.00 2.97 -3.87
N VAL A 105 -12.86 3.52 -3.00
CA VAL A 105 -13.89 4.54 -3.23
C VAL A 105 -14.24 5.25 -1.91
N ALA A 106 -14.72 6.48 -2.08
CA ALA A 106 -15.36 7.30 -1.07
C ALA A 106 -16.60 6.64 -0.47
N ALA A 107 -16.82 6.88 0.82
CA ALA A 107 -18.10 7.22 1.47
C ALA A 107 -17.79 7.62 2.93
#